data_AF-A0A9X9Q365-F1
#
_entry.id   AF-A0A9X9Q365-F1
#
_cell.length_a   1.000
_cell.length_b   1.000
_cell.length_c   1.000
_cell.angle_alpha   90.00
_cell.angle_beta   90.00
_cell.angle_gamma   90.00
#
_symmetry.space_group_name_H-M   'P 1'
#
loop_
_entity.id
_entity.type
_entity.pdbx_description
1 polymer ?
#
loop_
_entity_poly.entity_id
_entity_poly.type
_entity_poly.pdbx_seq_one_letter_code
_entity_poly.pdbx_strand_id
1 'polypeptide(L)'
;QTIDKCSVIWVISDIERVSGGRAHEDLLNESIKACQRGFCRDVALVVTKTDKLHLPEYLRERKVGNRAILSQREAVLERNEMIKLQRNRILKEKLKRKLPADSKVQEASDLVYTVSAQEYWQQALLTEEETEIPRLRGYIRERLLDKKRRMVTKYVAEAFGLLLLTDSFNCTENLPNEYLHMSGLRRFVEEKIQLLEKAIDQCFAHIEQPLQEGVRNARTSYRRILGACLVRSRGNQGFHQTLKAVCLKNGVYASRTLARIDLNEAITQPIYDQIDPVFGGIFRAGMPTGSTLLPHIEAFKHSLQEKMMEIGVRNGWKYDSYKKSFL
;
A
#
# COMPACT_ATOMS: atom_id res chain seq x y z
N GLN A 1 2.34 8.14 -17.80
CA GLN A 1 1.50 8.04 -16.58
C GLN A 1 2.39 7.50 -15.46
N THR A 2 2.44 8.17 -14.31
CA THR A 2 3.23 7.73 -13.15
C THR A 2 2.44 6.74 -12.30
N ILE A 3 3.14 5.80 -11.64
CA ILE A 3 2.56 4.84 -10.69
C ILE A 3 1.78 5.56 -9.55
N ASP A 4 2.08 6.83 -9.30
CA ASP A 4 1.51 7.64 -8.21
C ASP A 4 0.02 8.00 -8.37
N LYS A 5 -0.64 7.60 -9.47
CA LYS A 5 -2.10 7.78 -9.67
C LYS A 5 -2.89 6.47 -9.70
N CYS A 6 -2.22 5.33 -9.48
CA CYS A 6 -2.87 4.03 -9.54
C CYS A 6 -3.60 3.71 -8.22
N SER A 7 -4.75 3.04 -8.30
CA SER A 7 -5.47 2.57 -7.10
C SER A 7 -5.14 1.14 -6.74
N VAL A 8 -4.77 0.34 -7.74
CA VAL A 8 -4.39 -1.06 -7.61
C VAL A 8 -3.23 -1.32 -8.56
N ILE A 9 -2.24 -2.10 -8.12
CA ILE A 9 -1.12 -2.56 -8.95
C ILE A 9 -1.22 -4.07 -9.12
N TRP A 10 -1.13 -4.54 -10.37
CA TRP A 10 -1.02 -5.96 -10.67
C TRP A 10 0.34 -6.26 -11.27
N VAL A 11 1.09 -7.14 -10.61
CA VAL A 11 2.36 -7.64 -11.12
C VAL A 11 2.07 -8.95 -11.84
N ILE A 12 2.22 -8.96 -13.16
CA ILE A 12 2.00 -10.16 -13.98
C ILE A 12 3.35 -10.84 -14.23
N SER A 13 3.46 -12.12 -13.96
CA SER A 13 4.70 -12.88 -14.15
C SER A 13 4.45 -14.29 -14.64
N ASP A 14 5.30 -14.76 -15.54
CA ASP A 14 5.28 -16.13 -16.07
C ASP A 14 5.67 -17.13 -14.96
N ILE A 15 5.02 -18.29 -14.89
CA ILE A 15 5.27 -19.35 -13.90
C ILE A 15 6.76 -19.72 -13.81
N GLU A 16 7.45 -19.82 -14.94
CA GLU A 16 8.88 -20.15 -14.99
C GLU A 16 9.75 -19.04 -14.38
N ARG A 17 9.36 -17.78 -14.58
CA ARG A 17 10.08 -16.62 -14.04
C ARG A 17 9.83 -16.43 -12.54
N VAL A 18 8.66 -16.81 -12.05
CA VAL A 18 8.35 -16.82 -10.62
C VAL A 18 9.19 -17.86 -9.90
N SER A 19 9.54 -18.97 -10.54
CA SER A 19 10.37 -20.00 -9.92
C SER A 19 11.88 -19.67 -9.88
N GLY A 20 12.41 -18.90 -10.84
CA GLY A 20 13.88 -18.69 -10.95
C GLY A 20 14.38 -17.24 -11.10
N GLY A 21 13.54 -16.25 -11.39
CA GLY A 21 13.97 -14.88 -11.71
C GLY A 21 13.91 -13.91 -10.53
N ARG A 22 14.73 -12.86 -10.53
CA ARG A 22 14.66 -11.76 -9.54
C ARG A 22 13.81 -10.55 -9.98
N ALA A 23 13.62 -10.38 -11.29
CA ALA A 23 12.94 -9.19 -11.84
C ALA A 23 11.48 -9.02 -11.38
N HIS A 24 10.75 -10.13 -11.17
CA HIS A 24 9.38 -10.06 -10.66
C HIS A 24 9.34 -9.65 -9.19
N GLU A 25 10.35 -10.02 -8.40
CA GLU A 25 10.47 -9.62 -6.99
C GLU A 25 10.83 -8.14 -6.88
N ASP A 26 11.69 -7.63 -7.76
CA ASP A 26 12.03 -6.20 -7.81
C ASP A 26 10.78 -5.36 -8.13
N LEU A 27 10.00 -5.75 -9.15
CA LEU A 27 8.73 -5.08 -9.48
C LEU A 27 7.71 -5.15 -8.35
N LEU A 28 7.64 -6.27 -7.64
CA LEU A 28 6.77 -6.44 -6.48
C LEU A 28 7.20 -5.53 -5.32
N ASN A 29 8.50 -5.42 -5.06
CA ASN A 29 9.02 -4.53 -4.03
C ASN A 29 8.72 -3.06 -4.35
N GLU A 30 8.89 -2.65 -5.62
CA GLU A 30 8.50 -1.30 -6.06
C GLU A 30 6.99 -1.04 -5.91
N SER A 31 6.17 -2.05 -6.18
CA SER A 31 4.72 -1.97 -6.00
C SER A 31 4.34 -1.80 -4.52
N ILE A 32 5.01 -2.52 -3.63
CA ILE A 32 4.81 -2.39 -2.17
C ILE A 32 5.22 -1.00 -1.70
N LYS A 33 6.32 -0.43 -2.20
CA LYS A 33 6.73 0.95 -1.88
C LYS A 33 5.68 1.97 -2.34
N ALA A 34 5.07 1.76 -3.50
CA ALA A 34 3.98 2.62 -3.97
C ALA A 34 2.75 2.55 -3.04
N CYS A 35 2.48 1.40 -2.41
CA CYS A 35 1.45 1.29 -1.37
C CYS A 35 1.82 2.07 -0.10
N GLN A 36 3.09 2.05 0.32
CA GLN A 36 3.54 2.81 1.50
C GLN A 36 3.36 4.32 1.34
N ARG A 37 3.55 4.83 0.12
CA ARG A 37 3.37 6.26 -0.20
C ARG A 37 1.91 6.71 -0.22
N GLY A 38 0.95 5.82 0.02
CA GLY A 38 -0.48 6.14 0.14
C GLY A 38 -1.21 6.33 -1.20
N PHE A 39 -0.50 6.26 -2.33
CA PHE A 39 -1.10 6.37 -3.66
C PHE A 39 -1.86 5.10 -4.04
N CYS A 40 -1.23 3.93 -3.82
CA CYS A 40 -1.82 2.64 -4.12
C CYS A 40 -2.41 2.01 -2.87
N ARG A 41 -3.64 1.49 -2.97
CA ARG A 41 -4.33 0.87 -1.83
C ARG A 41 -4.41 -0.64 -1.92
N ASP A 42 -3.93 -1.25 -3.00
CA ASP A 42 -3.98 -2.70 -3.16
C ASP A 42 -2.95 -3.22 -4.17
N VAL A 43 -2.42 -4.42 -3.94
CA VAL A 43 -1.42 -5.05 -4.80
C VAL A 43 -1.71 -6.54 -4.93
N ALA A 44 -1.66 -7.05 -6.16
CA ALA A 44 -1.85 -8.47 -6.45
C ALA A 44 -0.75 -8.99 -7.38
N LEU A 45 -0.31 -10.23 -7.13
CA LEU A 45 0.59 -10.98 -8.01
C LEU A 45 -0.23 -11.94 -8.86
N VAL A 46 -0.14 -11.81 -10.18
CA VAL A 46 -0.80 -12.70 -11.13
C VAL A 46 0.27 -13.56 -11.80
N VAL A 47 0.26 -14.84 -11.49
CA VAL A 47 1.16 -15.83 -12.07
C VAL A 47 0.47 -16.44 -13.27
N THR A 48 0.99 -16.23 -14.48
CA THR A 48 0.37 -16.65 -15.74
C THR A 48 1.05 -17.86 -16.36
N LYS A 49 0.38 -18.48 -17.35
CA LYS A 49 0.82 -19.67 -18.10
C LYS A 49 1.05 -20.88 -17.19
N THR A 50 0.19 -21.02 -16.19
CA THR A 50 0.25 -22.11 -15.22
C THR A 50 -0.06 -23.49 -15.83
N ASP A 51 -0.59 -23.52 -17.04
CA ASP A 51 -0.74 -24.71 -17.89
C ASP A 51 0.60 -25.30 -18.37
N LYS A 52 1.67 -24.49 -18.43
CA LYS A 52 2.99 -24.96 -18.85
C LYS A 52 3.63 -25.83 -17.77
N LEU A 53 3.52 -27.14 -17.94
CA LEU A 53 4.12 -28.12 -17.02
C LEU A 53 4.61 -29.34 -17.80
N HIS A 54 5.87 -29.68 -17.62
CA HIS A 54 6.43 -30.92 -18.13
C HIS A 54 6.32 -32.01 -17.06
N LEU A 55 5.34 -32.91 -17.22
CA LEU A 55 4.95 -33.89 -16.19
C LEU A 55 6.11 -34.79 -15.71
N PRO A 56 6.94 -35.39 -16.61
CA PRO A 56 8.04 -36.24 -16.15
C PRO A 56 9.08 -35.51 -15.31
N GLU A 57 9.34 -34.24 -15.59
CA GLU A 57 10.29 -33.43 -14.83
C GLU A 57 9.70 -33.03 -13.48
N TYR A 58 8.45 -32.58 -13.47
CA TYR A 58 7.74 -32.26 -12.24
C TYR A 58 7.71 -33.45 -11.26
N LEU A 59 7.40 -34.65 -11.74
CA LEU A 59 7.35 -35.86 -10.91
C LEU A 59 8.73 -36.24 -10.33
N ARG A 60 9.83 -35.93 -11.03
CA ARG A 60 11.20 -36.14 -10.51
C ARG A 60 11.59 -35.12 -9.44
N GLU A 61 11.22 -33.86 -9.64
CA GLU A 61 11.57 -32.77 -8.72
C GLU A 61 10.66 -32.70 -7.49
N ARG A 62 9.49 -33.32 -7.56
CA ARG A 62 8.50 -33.37 -6.48
C ARG A 62 9.11 -34.00 -5.22
N LYS A 63 9.39 -33.16 -4.23
CA LYS A 63 9.86 -33.57 -2.90
C LYS A 63 8.69 -34.04 -2.04
N VAL A 64 8.24 -35.28 -2.31
CA VAL A 64 7.32 -36.10 -1.51
C VAL A 64 5.92 -35.48 -1.26
N GLY A 65 4.92 -35.99 -1.99
CA GLY A 65 3.52 -35.87 -1.59
C GLY A 65 2.91 -37.25 -1.40
N ASN A 66 2.14 -37.42 -0.33
CA ASN A 66 1.50 -38.69 0.07
C ASN A 66 0.51 -39.26 -0.97
N ARG A 67 0.15 -38.49 -2.00
CA ARG A 67 -0.72 -38.90 -3.11
C ARG A 67 0.09 -39.13 -4.38
N ALA A 68 -0.19 -40.24 -5.05
CA ALA A 68 0.24 -40.46 -6.43
C ALA A 68 -0.50 -39.47 -7.34
N ILE A 69 0.24 -38.81 -8.24
CA ILE A 69 -0.32 -37.93 -9.26
C ILE A 69 -0.43 -38.74 -10.52
N LEU A 70 -1.66 -38.89 -11.01
CA LEU A 70 -1.97 -39.76 -12.14
C LEU A 70 -2.20 -38.95 -13.42
N SER A 71 -2.51 -37.65 -13.31
CA SER A 71 -2.79 -36.80 -14.46
C SER A 71 -1.98 -35.50 -14.48
N GLN A 72 -1.78 -34.95 -15.67
CA GLN A 72 -1.16 -33.64 -15.86
C GLN A 72 -1.99 -32.52 -15.22
N ARG A 73 -3.32 -32.65 -15.21
CA ARG A 73 -4.25 -31.73 -14.51
C ARG A 73 -3.95 -31.67 -13.01
N GLU A 74 -3.85 -32.82 -12.35
CA GLU A 74 -3.51 -32.90 -10.93
C GLU A 74 -2.13 -32.29 -10.63
N ALA A 75 -1.14 -32.54 -11.49
CA ALA A 75 0.19 -31.95 -11.34
C ALA A 75 0.15 -30.42 -11.43
N VAL A 76 -0.62 -29.86 -12.38
CA VAL A 76 -0.79 -28.42 -12.53
C VAL A 76 -1.48 -27.81 -11.31
N LEU A 77 -2.57 -28.43 -10.84
CA LEU A 77 -3.31 -27.93 -9.67
C LEU A 77 -2.46 -27.97 -8.39
N GLU A 78 -1.74 -29.07 -8.14
CA GLU A 78 -0.85 -29.19 -6.98
C GLU A 78 0.26 -28.11 -7.03
N ARG A 79 0.91 -27.94 -8.19
CA ARG A 79 1.95 -26.92 -8.37
C ARG A 79 1.40 -25.51 -8.13
N ASN A 80 0.23 -25.21 -8.69
CA ASN A 80 -0.41 -23.90 -8.57
C ASN A 80 -0.71 -23.57 -7.11
N GLU A 81 -1.29 -24.52 -6.37
CA GLU A 81 -1.56 -24.35 -4.93
C GLU A 81 -0.28 -24.15 -4.12
N MET A 82 0.78 -24.93 -4.38
CA MET A 82 2.06 -24.73 -3.70
C MET A 82 2.66 -23.34 -3.94
N ILE A 83 2.67 -22.88 -5.20
CA ILE A 83 3.18 -21.56 -5.57
C ILE A 83 2.32 -20.46 -4.95
N LYS A 84 1.00 -20.61 -5.00
CA LYS A 84 0.05 -19.66 -4.42
C LYS A 84 0.29 -19.53 -2.92
N LEU A 85 0.36 -20.63 -2.17
CA LEU A 85 0.62 -20.62 -0.73
C LEU A 85 1.98 -20.00 -0.39
N GLN A 86 3.04 -20.43 -1.07
CA GLN A 86 4.40 -19.95 -0.81
C GLN A 86 4.51 -18.44 -1.09
N ARG A 87 4.04 -17.99 -2.25
CA ARG A 87 4.14 -16.59 -2.67
C ARG A 87 3.18 -15.70 -1.89
N ASN A 88 1.97 -16.17 -1.56
CA ASN A 88 1.03 -15.42 -0.73
C ASN A 88 1.61 -15.21 0.68
N ARG A 89 2.26 -16.22 1.27
CA ARG A 89 2.96 -16.08 2.55
C ARG A 89 4.07 -15.03 2.49
N ILE A 90 4.97 -15.13 1.51
CA ILE A 90 6.08 -14.18 1.34
C ILE A 90 5.55 -12.76 1.14
N LEU A 91 4.52 -12.58 0.31
CA LEU A 91 3.94 -11.28 0.03
C LEU A 91 3.25 -10.70 1.28
N LYS A 92 2.45 -11.49 2.01
CA LYS A 92 1.84 -11.06 3.28
C LYS A 92 2.90 -10.68 4.32
N GLU A 93 3.98 -11.44 4.44
CA GLU A 93 5.09 -11.10 5.35
C GLU A 93 5.78 -9.79 4.95
N LYS A 94 6.06 -9.58 3.65
CA LYS A 94 6.63 -8.33 3.14
C LYS A 94 5.71 -7.13 3.39
N LEU A 95 4.41 -7.29 3.14
CA LEU A 95 3.41 -6.25 3.39
C LEU A 95 3.28 -5.94 4.87
N LYS A 96 3.25 -6.95 5.76
CA LYS A 96 3.22 -6.76 7.22
C LYS A 96 4.42 -5.99 7.74
N ARG A 97 5.61 -6.20 7.16
CA ARG A 97 6.83 -5.46 7.55
C ARG A 97 6.79 -3.99 7.11
N LYS A 98 6.12 -3.68 6.00
CA LYS A 98 6.22 -2.39 5.32
C LYS A 98 4.95 -1.53 5.45
N LEU A 99 3.79 -2.11 5.73
CA LEU A 99 2.51 -1.41 5.89
C LEU A 99 1.98 -1.53 7.32
N PRO A 100 1.23 -0.53 7.82
CA PRO A 100 0.55 -0.61 9.11
C PRO A 100 -0.47 -1.76 9.14
N ALA A 101 -0.69 -2.34 10.32
CA ALA A 101 -1.54 -3.52 10.55
C ALA A 101 -2.98 -3.35 10.01
N ASP A 102 -3.49 -2.12 10.06
CA ASP A 102 -4.85 -1.73 9.66
C ASP A 102 -5.01 -1.53 8.13
N SER A 103 -3.99 -1.86 7.35
CA SER A 103 -4.09 -1.79 5.90
C SER A 103 -5.03 -2.89 5.39
N LYS A 104 -6.13 -2.51 4.73
CA LYS A 104 -7.08 -3.42 4.05
C LYS A 104 -6.42 -4.42 3.08
N VAL A 105 -5.18 -4.17 2.66
CA VAL A 105 -4.38 -5.10 1.84
C VAL A 105 -3.99 -6.36 2.64
N GLN A 106 -3.83 -6.25 3.95
CA GLN A 106 -3.51 -7.39 4.83
C GLN A 106 -4.71 -8.28 5.12
N GLU A 107 -5.93 -7.75 4.98
CA GLU A 107 -7.20 -8.47 5.16
C GLU A 107 -7.60 -9.31 3.94
N ALA A 108 -6.96 -9.10 2.77
CA ALA A 108 -7.25 -9.89 1.58
C ALA A 108 -6.89 -11.37 1.81
N SER A 109 -7.84 -12.26 1.54
CA SER A 109 -7.66 -13.72 1.66
C SER A 109 -6.53 -14.19 0.75
N ASP A 110 -6.55 -13.78 -0.52
CA ASP A 110 -5.56 -14.12 -1.54
C ASP A 110 -4.98 -12.87 -2.20
N LEU A 111 -3.65 -12.74 -2.18
CA LEU A 111 -2.91 -11.72 -2.92
C LEU A 111 -2.22 -12.27 -4.18
N VAL A 112 -2.34 -13.59 -4.40
CA VAL A 112 -1.68 -14.31 -5.50
C VAL A 112 -2.73 -15.11 -6.24
N TYR A 113 -2.75 -14.96 -7.56
CA TYR A 113 -3.65 -15.69 -8.46
C TYR A 113 -2.83 -16.48 -9.47
N THR A 114 -3.09 -17.78 -9.60
CA THR A 114 -2.41 -18.67 -10.56
C THR A 114 -3.30 -18.92 -11.75
N VAL A 115 -3.11 -18.13 -12.82
CA VAL A 115 -4.00 -18.11 -13.98
C VAL A 115 -3.43 -18.78 -15.22
N SER A 116 -4.30 -19.47 -15.96
CA SER A 116 -4.02 -19.92 -17.32
C SER A 116 -5.02 -19.31 -18.29
N ALA A 117 -4.54 -18.36 -19.11
CA ALA A 117 -5.36 -17.75 -20.15
C ALA A 117 -5.66 -18.73 -21.29
N GLN A 118 -4.74 -19.63 -21.62
CA GLN A 118 -4.93 -20.60 -22.69
C GLN A 118 -6.03 -21.59 -22.32
N GLU A 119 -5.96 -22.17 -21.13
CA GLU A 119 -6.97 -23.14 -20.65
C GLU A 119 -8.33 -22.49 -20.39
N TYR A 120 -8.38 -21.19 -20.09
CA TYR A 120 -9.65 -20.47 -19.93
C TYR A 120 -10.47 -20.46 -21.23
N TRP A 121 -9.79 -20.32 -22.38
CA TRP A 121 -10.44 -20.31 -23.68
C TRP A 121 -10.59 -21.70 -24.30
N GLN A 122 -9.62 -22.61 -24.07
CA GLN A 122 -9.57 -23.92 -24.73
C GLN A 122 -10.19 -25.05 -23.90
N GLN A 123 -10.16 -24.95 -22.58
CA GLN A 123 -10.71 -25.93 -21.62
C GLN A 123 -10.25 -27.37 -21.86
N ALA A 124 -8.99 -27.54 -22.31
CA ALA A 124 -8.45 -28.84 -22.69
C ALA A 124 -7.99 -29.66 -21.47
N LEU A 125 -7.42 -28.98 -20.46
CA LEU A 125 -6.79 -29.57 -19.29
C LEU A 125 -7.38 -29.05 -17.97
N LEU A 126 -7.79 -27.78 -17.92
CA LEU A 126 -8.41 -27.16 -16.75
C LEU A 126 -9.83 -26.67 -17.08
N THR A 127 -10.72 -26.73 -16.08
CA THR A 127 -12.02 -26.06 -16.19
C THR A 127 -11.88 -24.55 -16.02
N GLU A 128 -12.90 -23.79 -16.45
CA GLU A 128 -12.90 -22.32 -16.32
C GLU A 128 -12.60 -21.87 -14.88
N GLU A 129 -13.20 -22.52 -13.89
CA GLU A 129 -13.01 -22.21 -12.47
C GLU A 129 -11.60 -22.56 -11.96
N GLU A 130 -11.00 -23.64 -12.48
CA GLU A 130 -9.64 -24.06 -12.13
C GLU A 130 -8.55 -23.13 -12.69
N THR A 131 -8.88 -22.33 -13.70
CA THR A 131 -7.95 -21.33 -14.23
C THR A 131 -7.82 -20.10 -13.33
N GLU A 132 -8.62 -19.97 -12.27
CA GLU A 132 -8.73 -18.81 -11.38
C GLU A 132 -9.06 -17.46 -12.05
N ILE A 133 -9.24 -17.41 -13.37
CA ILE A 133 -9.59 -16.18 -14.10
C ILE A 133 -10.95 -15.63 -13.64
N PRO A 134 -12.01 -16.44 -13.43
CA PRO A 134 -13.26 -15.95 -12.86
C PRO A 134 -13.07 -15.29 -11.48
N ARG A 135 -12.26 -15.91 -10.61
CA ARG A 135 -11.94 -15.38 -9.27
C ARG A 135 -11.19 -14.05 -9.35
N LEU A 136 -10.16 -13.98 -10.21
CA LEU A 136 -9.43 -12.74 -10.45
C LEU A 136 -10.36 -11.63 -10.96
N ARG A 137 -11.25 -11.93 -11.92
CA ARG A 137 -12.26 -10.97 -12.42
C ARG A 137 -13.22 -10.51 -11.32
N GLY A 138 -13.66 -11.42 -10.45
CA GLY A 138 -14.49 -11.11 -9.30
C GLY A 138 -13.82 -10.10 -8.37
N TYR A 139 -12.59 -10.40 -7.96
CA TYR A 139 -11.76 -9.52 -7.13
C TYR A 139 -11.58 -8.12 -7.78
N ILE A 140 -11.26 -8.06 -9.07
CA ILE A 140 -11.09 -6.79 -9.80
C ILE A 140 -12.38 -5.96 -9.77
N ARG A 141 -13.53 -6.60 -10.03
CA ARG A 141 -14.84 -5.93 -10.02
C ARG A 141 -15.17 -5.41 -8.64
N GLU A 142 -14.97 -6.22 -7.61
CA GLU A 142 -15.19 -5.83 -6.22
C GLU A 142 -14.37 -4.60 -5.87
N ARG A 143 -13.06 -4.60 -6.14
CA ARG A 143 -12.17 -3.45 -5.85
C ARG A 143 -12.56 -2.19 -6.60
N LEU A 144 -13.00 -2.32 -7.85
CA LEU A 144 -13.49 -1.18 -8.64
C LEU A 144 -14.78 -0.60 -8.06
N LEU A 145 -15.74 -1.45 -7.70
CA LEU A 145 -17.02 -1.05 -7.10
C LEU A 145 -16.78 -0.38 -5.75
N ASP A 146 -15.91 -0.93 -4.92
CA ASP A 146 -15.49 -0.38 -3.65
C ASP A 146 -14.92 1.04 -3.76
N LYS A 147 -14.07 1.26 -4.78
CA LYS A 147 -13.51 2.58 -5.07
C LYS A 147 -14.60 3.56 -5.48
N LYS A 148 -15.50 3.16 -6.38
CA LYS A 148 -16.62 4.01 -6.83
C LYS A 148 -17.55 4.35 -5.67
N ARG A 149 -17.93 3.37 -4.86
CA ARG A 149 -18.78 3.57 -3.68
C ARG A 149 -18.18 4.60 -2.73
N ARG A 150 -16.90 4.45 -2.36
CA ARG A 150 -16.20 5.43 -1.50
C ARG A 150 -16.19 6.84 -2.09
N MET A 151 -15.97 6.97 -3.40
CA MET A 151 -15.99 8.26 -4.08
C MET A 151 -17.37 8.90 -4.01
N VAL A 152 -18.43 8.14 -4.31
CA VAL A 152 -19.82 8.61 -4.23
C VAL A 152 -20.17 9.01 -2.79
N THR A 153 -19.84 8.17 -1.80
CA THR A 153 -20.08 8.49 -0.38
C THR A 153 -19.39 9.78 0.04
N LYS A 154 -18.17 10.04 -0.43
CA LYS A 154 -17.46 11.29 -0.15
C LYS A 154 -18.20 12.49 -0.74
N TYR A 155 -18.58 12.44 -2.03
CA TYR A 155 -19.32 13.54 -2.66
C TYR A 155 -20.67 13.78 -2.02
N VAL A 156 -21.40 12.70 -1.69
CA VAL A 156 -22.68 12.77 -1.00
C VAL A 156 -22.50 13.41 0.38
N ALA A 157 -21.50 12.97 1.17
CA ALA A 157 -21.21 13.55 2.48
C ALA A 157 -20.82 15.04 2.40
N GLU A 158 -20.02 15.44 1.41
CA GLU A 158 -19.65 16.84 1.18
C GLU A 158 -20.88 17.68 0.79
N ALA A 159 -21.72 17.19 -0.13
CA ALA A 159 -22.95 17.86 -0.53
C ALA A 159 -23.93 17.99 0.63
N PHE A 160 -24.13 16.92 1.42
CA PHE A 160 -24.94 16.98 2.64
C PHE A 160 -24.38 17.97 3.66
N GLY A 161 -23.05 18.02 3.82
CA GLY A 161 -22.40 19.01 4.68
C GLY A 161 -22.72 20.44 4.25
N LEU A 162 -22.66 20.75 2.95
CA LEU A 162 -23.02 22.06 2.42
C LEU A 162 -24.50 22.40 2.59
N LEU A 163 -25.39 21.43 2.39
CA LEU A 163 -26.83 21.61 2.60
C LEU A 163 -27.15 21.89 4.07
N LEU A 164 -26.58 21.12 5.00
CA LEU A 164 -26.74 21.35 6.44
C LEU A 164 -26.25 22.74 6.86
N LEU A 165 -25.12 23.20 6.30
CA LEU A 165 -24.63 24.56 6.53
C LEU A 165 -25.63 25.58 6.00
N THR A 166 -26.13 25.40 4.78
CA THR A 166 -27.09 26.33 4.15
C THR A 166 -28.39 26.42 4.94
N ASP A 167 -28.95 25.29 5.37
CA ASP A 167 -30.15 25.24 6.22
C ASP A 167 -29.90 25.94 7.56
N SER A 168 -28.72 25.75 8.16
CA SER A 168 -28.37 26.43 9.42
C SER A 168 -28.28 27.95 9.28
N PHE A 169 -27.84 28.47 8.12
CA PHE A 169 -27.79 29.91 7.85
C PHE A 169 -29.15 30.52 7.47
N ASN A 170 -30.13 29.70 7.05
CA ASN A 170 -31.47 30.16 6.68
C ASN A 170 -32.44 30.22 7.88
N CYS A 171 -32.04 29.73 9.06
CA CYS A 171 -32.82 29.87 10.30
C CYS A 171 -32.62 31.27 10.93
N THR A 172 -33.45 32.22 10.52
CA THR A 172 -33.40 33.64 10.92
C THR A 172 -33.76 33.96 12.38
N GLU A 173 -33.91 32.97 13.27
CA GLU A 173 -34.42 33.20 14.64
C GLU A 173 -33.36 33.63 15.67
N ASN A 174 -32.05 33.60 15.38
CA ASN A 174 -30.99 33.79 16.41
C ASN A 174 -29.86 34.81 16.11
N LEU A 175 -30.13 35.86 15.31
CA LEU A 175 -29.12 36.82 14.85
C LEU A 175 -28.21 37.48 15.91
N PRO A 176 -28.64 37.83 17.14
CA PRO A 176 -27.76 38.52 18.09
C PRO A 176 -26.73 37.60 18.77
N ASN A 177 -27.02 36.29 18.88
CA ASN A 177 -26.22 35.34 19.65
C ASN A 177 -25.23 34.56 18.75
N GLU A 178 -25.48 34.51 17.45
CA GLU A 178 -24.63 33.79 16.47
C GLU A 178 -23.18 34.29 16.41
N TYR A 179 -22.94 35.61 16.48
CA TYR A 179 -21.58 36.16 16.36
C TYR A 179 -20.70 35.79 17.58
N LEU A 180 -21.29 35.79 18.78
CA LEU A 180 -20.61 35.37 20.01
C LEU A 180 -20.35 33.85 20.01
N HIS A 181 -21.29 33.05 19.55
CA HIS A 181 -21.11 31.60 19.42
C HIS A 181 -20.09 31.22 18.34
N MET A 182 -20.09 31.90 17.19
CA MET A 182 -19.12 31.69 16.10
C MET A 182 -17.71 32.11 16.50
N SER A 183 -17.56 33.24 17.21
CA SER A 183 -16.25 33.65 17.75
C SER A 183 -15.74 32.70 18.83
N GLY A 184 -16.62 32.17 19.68
CA GLY A 184 -16.29 31.15 20.68
C GLY A 184 -15.89 29.80 20.08
N LEU A 185 -16.61 29.34 19.05
CA LEU A 185 -16.28 28.11 18.32
C LEU A 185 -14.98 28.25 17.54
N ARG A 186 -14.77 29.38 16.85
CA ARG A 186 -13.52 29.69 16.16
C ARG A 186 -12.35 29.63 17.12
N ARG A 187 -12.43 30.31 18.26
CA ARG A 187 -11.37 30.30 19.28
C ARG A 187 -11.11 28.89 19.80
N PHE A 188 -12.15 28.11 20.07
CA PHE A 188 -12.00 26.72 20.50
C PHE A 188 -11.29 25.87 19.45
N VAL A 189 -11.66 26.01 18.16
CA VAL A 189 -11.02 25.28 17.06
C VAL A 189 -9.54 25.68 16.95
N GLU A 190 -9.23 26.98 17.01
CA GLU A 190 -7.86 27.50 16.98
C GLU A 190 -7.01 26.95 18.14
N GLU A 191 -7.53 26.97 19.37
CA GLU A 191 -6.86 26.38 20.55
C GLU A 191 -6.60 24.88 20.37
N LYS A 192 -7.59 24.14 19.84
CA LYS A 192 -7.47 22.69 19.62
C LYS A 192 -6.50 22.36 18.48
N ILE A 193 -6.45 23.19 17.44
CA ILE A 193 -5.46 23.06 16.36
C ILE A 193 -4.04 23.26 16.91
N GLN A 194 -3.81 24.29 17.73
CA GLN A 194 -2.49 24.51 18.34
C GLN A 194 -2.03 23.34 19.23
N LEU A 195 -2.97 22.73 19.97
CA LEU A 195 -2.66 21.52 20.75
C LEU A 195 -2.31 20.33 19.84
N LEU A 196 -3.03 20.17 18.72
CA LEU A 196 -2.75 19.13 17.74
C LEU A 196 -1.39 19.35 17.05
N GLU A 197 -1.05 20.59 16.69
CA GLU A 197 0.24 20.97 16.11
C GLU A 197 1.40 20.59 17.05
N LYS A 198 1.31 20.96 18.34
CA LYS A 198 2.32 20.57 19.34
C LYS A 198 2.48 19.06 19.47
N ALA A 199 1.37 18.32 19.41
CA ALA A 199 1.40 16.85 19.45
C ALA A 199 2.03 16.25 18.18
N ILE A 200 1.75 16.84 17.00
CA ILE A 200 2.39 16.47 15.74
C ILE A 200 3.90 16.70 15.84
N ASP A 201 4.33 17.86 16.30
CA ASP A 201 5.76 18.18 16.46
C ASP A 201 6.47 17.17 17.36
N GLN A 202 5.85 16.79 18.48
CA GLN A 202 6.38 15.77 19.39
C GLN A 202 6.50 14.40 18.72
N CYS A 203 5.48 13.98 17.94
CA CYS A 203 5.53 12.72 17.22
C CYS A 203 6.69 12.69 16.20
N PHE A 204 6.89 13.77 15.46
CA PHE A 204 7.90 13.85 14.40
C PHE A 204 9.31 14.15 14.93
N ALA A 205 9.46 14.71 16.13
CA ALA A 205 10.77 14.88 16.78
C ALA A 205 11.53 13.54 16.91
N HIS A 206 10.81 12.42 17.04
CA HIS A 206 11.42 11.09 17.08
C HIS A 206 12.13 10.67 15.78
N ILE A 207 11.89 11.34 14.65
CA ILE A 207 12.56 11.06 13.37
C ILE A 207 13.97 11.67 13.31
N GLU A 208 14.25 12.70 14.11
CA GLU A 208 15.49 13.48 13.99
C GLU A 208 16.75 12.61 14.17
N GLN A 209 16.81 11.80 15.24
CA GLN A 209 17.95 10.91 15.47
C GLN A 209 18.10 9.82 14.39
N PRO A 210 17.06 9.04 14.03
CA PRO A 210 17.14 8.07 12.93
C PRO A 210 17.58 8.68 11.60
N LEU A 211 17.13 9.90 11.29
CA LEU A 211 17.56 10.63 10.09
C LEU A 211 19.07 10.94 10.12
N GLN A 212 19.56 11.47 11.24
CA GLN A 212 21.00 11.75 11.40
C GLN A 212 21.84 10.47 11.31
N GLU A 213 21.38 9.39 11.94
CA GLU A 213 22.02 8.08 11.89
C GLU A 213 22.03 7.51 10.46
N GLY A 214 20.90 7.60 9.77
CA GLY A 214 20.75 7.18 8.38
C GLY A 214 21.69 7.92 7.45
N VAL A 215 21.83 9.24 7.61
CA VAL A 215 22.78 10.07 6.85
C VAL A 215 24.23 9.67 7.15
N ARG A 216 24.56 9.42 8.42
CA ARG A 216 25.89 8.93 8.82
C ARG A 216 26.20 7.59 8.17
N ASN A 217 25.25 6.66 8.19
CA ASN A 217 25.38 5.33 7.59
C ASN A 217 25.48 5.38 6.07
N ALA A 218 24.75 6.27 5.39
CA ALA A 218 24.93 6.51 3.96
C ALA A 218 26.34 7.04 3.66
N ARG A 219 26.86 8.00 4.46
CA ARG A 219 28.21 8.55 4.30
C ARG A 219 29.34 7.57 4.60
N THR A 220 29.16 6.60 5.50
CA THR A 220 30.19 5.59 5.75
C THR A 220 30.15 4.48 4.71
N SER A 221 28.97 4.18 4.15
CA SER A 221 28.79 3.06 3.21
C SER A 221 28.83 3.44 1.72
N TYR A 222 28.86 4.73 1.34
CA TYR A 222 28.75 5.15 -0.06
C TYR A 222 29.80 4.49 -0.98
N ARG A 223 31.05 4.32 -0.55
CA ARG A 223 32.10 3.68 -1.37
C ARG A 223 31.76 2.23 -1.67
N ARG A 224 31.25 1.51 -0.67
CA ARG A 224 30.81 0.11 -0.82
C ARG A 224 29.58 0.02 -1.73
N ILE A 225 28.63 0.94 -1.58
CA ILE A 225 27.43 1.02 -2.43
C ILE A 225 27.82 1.28 -3.89
N LEU A 226 28.66 2.28 -4.15
CA LEU A 226 29.18 2.56 -5.49
C LEU A 226 29.92 1.36 -6.07
N GLY A 227 30.76 0.70 -5.26
CA GLY A 227 31.43 -0.53 -5.64
C GLY A 227 30.44 -1.61 -6.09
N ALA A 228 29.42 -1.90 -5.27
CA ALA A 228 28.42 -2.91 -5.58
C ALA A 228 27.57 -2.57 -6.82
N CYS A 229 27.23 -1.29 -7.03
CA CYS A 229 26.39 -0.86 -8.14
C CYS A 229 27.15 -0.73 -9.47
N LEU A 230 28.44 -0.39 -9.44
CA LEU A 230 29.19 0.00 -10.64
C LEU A 230 30.28 -1.00 -11.05
N VAL A 231 30.79 -1.84 -10.12
CA VAL A 231 31.85 -2.81 -10.42
C VAL A 231 31.25 -4.08 -11.03
N ARG A 232 31.84 -4.54 -12.14
CA ARG A 232 31.39 -5.73 -12.88
C ARG A 232 32.12 -6.98 -12.39
N SER A 233 31.48 -8.14 -12.51
CA SER A 233 32.06 -9.45 -12.22
C SER A 233 33.30 -9.81 -13.06
N ARG A 234 33.52 -9.10 -14.18
CA ARG A 234 34.70 -9.25 -15.06
C ARG A 234 35.75 -8.13 -14.89
N GLY A 235 35.72 -7.39 -13.77
CA GLY A 235 36.67 -6.33 -13.43
C GLY A 235 36.20 -4.90 -13.74
N ASN A 236 37.12 -3.93 -13.69
CA ASN A 236 36.81 -2.48 -13.81
C ASN A 236 36.55 -2.00 -15.25
N GLN A 237 36.59 -2.89 -16.25
CA GLN A 237 36.33 -2.51 -17.64
C GLN A 237 34.88 -2.04 -17.84
N GLY A 238 34.72 -0.75 -18.13
CA GLY A 238 33.43 -0.10 -18.34
C GLY A 238 32.86 0.61 -17.11
N PHE A 239 33.57 0.66 -15.97
CA PHE A 239 33.15 1.41 -14.77
C PHE A 239 32.84 2.87 -15.09
N HIS A 240 33.77 3.58 -15.75
CA HIS A 240 33.60 5.00 -16.10
C HIS A 240 32.43 5.22 -17.08
N GLN A 241 32.20 4.29 -18.00
CA GLN A 241 31.07 4.37 -18.93
C GLN A 241 29.73 4.18 -18.22
N THR A 242 29.64 3.19 -17.31
CA THR A 242 28.45 2.98 -16.49
C THR A 242 28.18 4.18 -15.60
N LEU A 243 29.21 4.69 -14.90
CA LEU A 243 29.09 5.87 -14.04
C LEU A 243 28.62 7.10 -14.85
N LYS A 244 29.23 7.36 -16.01
CA LYS A 244 28.81 8.44 -16.91
C LYS A 244 27.36 8.27 -17.33
N ALA A 245 26.94 7.06 -17.70
CA ALA A 245 25.57 6.78 -18.11
C ALA A 245 24.57 7.00 -16.95
N VAL A 246 24.89 6.54 -15.73
CA VAL A 246 24.08 6.76 -14.52
C VAL A 246 23.95 8.25 -14.22
N CYS A 247 25.04 9.01 -14.26
CA CYS A 247 25.02 10.46 -14.04
C CYS A 247 24.19 11.19 -15.10
N LEU A 248 24.35 10.84 -16.39
CA LEU A 248 23.58 11.44 -17.50
C LEU A 248 22.09 11.08 -17.45
N LYS A 249 21.71 10.03 -16.72
CA LYS A 249 20.33 9.56 -16.55
C LYS A 249 19.79 9.80 -15.14
N ASN A 250 20.29 10.85 -14.47
CA ASN A 250 19.82 11.30 -13.16
C ASN A 250 19.84 10.20 -12.08
N GLY A 251 20.88 9.37 -12.07
CA GLY A 251 21.06 8.33 -11.07
C GLY A 251 20.41 6.99 -11.38
N VAL A 252 19.69 6.85 -12.49
CA VAL A 252 19.01 5.60 -12.88
C VAL A 252 19.47 5.13 -14.26
N TYR A 253 19.99 3.92 -14.38
CA TYR A 253 20.44 3.36 -15.65
C TYR A 253 20.03 1.90 -15.82
N ALA A 254 19.46 1.57 -16.96
CA ALA A 254 19.14 0.19 -17.33
C ALA A 254 19.76 -0.12 -18.70
N SER A 255 20.31 -1.33 -18.84
CA SER A 255 20.89 -1.83 -20.10
C SER A 255 20.29 -3.20 -20.41
N ARG A 256 20.39 -3.65 -21.67
CA ARG A 256 20.01 -5.03 -22.05
C ARG A 256 20.84 -6.10 -21.33
N THR A 257 22.06 -5.76 -20.94
CA THR A 257 23.03 -6.69 -20.34
C THR A 257 23.24 -6.49 -18.84
N LEU A 258 22.78 -5.37 -18.27
CA LEU A 258 22.94 -5.05 -16.85
C LEU A 258 21.57 -4.96 -16.20
N ALA A 259 21.48 -5.48 -14.97
CA ALA A 259 20.34 -5.19 -14.10
C ALA A 259 20.17 -3.68 -13.94
N ARG A 260 18.92 -3.23 -13.73
CA ARG A 260 18.63 -1.82 -13.49
C ARG A 260 19.46 -1.33 -12.29
N ILE A 261 20.27 -0.31 -12.52
CA ILE A 261 21.02 0.40 -11.49
C ILE A 261 20.19 1.61 -11.10
N ASP A 262 19.82 1.68 -9.83
CA ASP A 262 19.20 2.86 -9.22
C ASP A 262 20.12 3.36 -8.11
N LEU A 263 21.02 4.26 -8.47
CA LEU A 263 22.05 4.77 -7.56
C LEU A 263 21.43 5.69 -6.50
N ASN A 264 20.38 6.42 -6.87
CA ASN A 264 19.65 7.27 -5.93
C ASN A 264 19.01 6.43 -4.83
N GLU A 265 18.33 5.35 -5.20
CA GLU A 265 17.77 4.40 -4.24
C GLU A 265 18.87 3.80 -3.38
N ALA A 266 19.94 3.28 -3.98
CA ALA A 266 21.00 2.60 -3.23
C ALA A 266 21.70 3.51 -2.20
N ILE A 267 21.93 4.78 -2.54
CA ILE A 267 22.55 5.77 -1.63
C ILE A 267 21.58 6.24 -0.54
N THR A 268 20.27 6.30 -0.84
CA THR A 268 19.26 6.74 0.13
C THR A 268 18.72 5.60 0.99
N GLN A 269 18.93 4.33 0.61
CA GLN A 269 18.45 3.17 1.34
C GLN A 269 18.86 3.14 2.82
N PRO A 270 20.12 3.45 3.21
CA PRO A 270 20.51 3.52 4.62
C PRO A 270 19.73 4.56 5.42
N ILE A 271 19.23 5.61 4.77
CA ILE A 271 18.38 6.64 5.39
C ILE A 271 16.98 6.06 5.64
N TYR A 272 16.38 5.44 4.62
CA TYR A 272 15.08 4.80 4.74
C TYR A 272 15.08 3.63 5.73
N ASP A 273 16.15 2.84 5.80
CA ASP A 273 16.25 1.73 6.75
C ASP A 273 16.17 2.19 8.21
N GLN A 274 16.62 3.41 8.51
CA GLN A 274 16.54 4.01 9.85
C GLN A 274 15.19 4.72 10.08
N ILE A 275 14.65 5.41 9.07
CA ILE A 275 13.43 6.22 9.21
C ILE A 275 12.15 5.38 9.11
N ASP A 276 12.09 4.41 8.19
CA ASP A 276 10.89 3.60 7.91
C ASP A 276 10.26 3.00 9.18
N PRO A 277 11.03 2.41 10.13
CA PRO A 277 10.46 1.81 11.34
C PRO A 277 9.79 2.85 12.25
N VAL A 278 10.41 4.02 12.42
CA VAL A 278 9.92 5.10 13.28
C VAL A 278 8.73 5.81 12.63
N PHE A 279 8.86 6.16 11.36
CA PHE A 279 7.79 6.78 10.57
C PHE A 279 6.57 5.86 10.53
N GLY A 280 6.76 4.57 10.27
CA GLY A 280 5.69 3.59 10.31
C GLY A 280 5.04 3.45 11.69
N GLY A 281 5.78 3.69 12.77
CA GLY A 281 5.29 3.72 14.14
C GLY A 281 4.37 4.92 14.43
N ILE A 282 4.72 6.11 13.96
CA ILE A 282 3.93 7.35 14.16
C ILE A 282 2.50 7.20 13.63
N PHE A 283 2.35 6.52 12.49
CA PHE A 283 1.05 6.31 11.84
C PHE A 283 0.41 4.95 12.17
N ARG A 284 1.02 4.12 13.03
CA ARG A 284 0.45 2.81 13.39
C ARG A 284 -0.68 2.98 14.40
N ALA A 285 -1.82 2.36 14.13
CA ALA A 285 -3.01 2.41 14.99
C ALA A 285 -2.99 1.42 16.19
N GLY A 286 -1.83 0.86 16.54
CA GLY A 286 -1.70 -0.16 17.57
C GLY A 286 -0.92 0.31 18.80
N MET A 287 -1.43 -0.06 19.99
CA MET A 287 -0.99 0.24 21.36
C MET A 287 -0.57 1.72 21.60
N PRO A 288 -1.26 2.44 22.50
CA PRO A 288 -1.01 3.85 22.76
C PRO A 288 0.33 4.03 23.49
N THR A 289 1.40 4.01 22.71
CA THR A 289 2.64 4.68 23.06
C THR A 289 2.47 6.14 22.62
N GLY A 290 2.89 7.08 23.47
CA GLY A 290 2.69 8.53 23.25
C GLY A 290 3.38 9.11 22.00
N SER A 291 3.89 8.26 21.11
CA SER A 291 4.53 8.57 19.84
C SER A 291 3.61 8.35 18.62
N THR A 292 2.33 8.06 18.82
CA THR A 292 1.37 7.76 17.74
C THR A 292 0.46 8.97 17.45
N LEU A 293 0.28 9.32 16.18
CA LEU A 293 -0.49 10.48 15.75
C LEU A 293 -2.01 10.24 15.79
N LEU A 294 -2.45 9.01 15.54
CA LEU A 294 -3.88 8.70 15.41
C LEU A 294 -4.69 9.00 16.69
N PRO A 295 -4.22 8.68 17.91
CA PRO A 295 -4.92 9.07 19.13
C PRO A 295 -5.11 10.58 19.28
N HIS A 296 -4.13 11.39 18.87
CA HIS A 296 -4.24 12.85 18.91
C HIS A 296 -5.29 13.37 17.92
N ILE A 297 -5.38 12.78 16.72
CA ILE A 297 -6.40 13.12 15.73
C ILE A 297 -7.80 12.72 16.21
N GLU A 298 -7.97 11.52 16.77
CA GLU A 298 -9.27 11.07 17.28
C GLU A 298 -9.69 11.90 18.51
N ALA A 299 -8.76 12.27 19.40
CA ALA A 299 -9.05 13.16 20.52
C ALA A 299 -9.48 14.57 20.04
N PHE A 300 -8.80 15.11 19.02
CA PHE A 300 -9.18 16.38 18.40
C PHE A 300 -10.60 16.29 17.82
N LYS A 301 -10.89 15.24 17.04
CA LYS A 301 -12.20 14.99 16.43
C LYS A 301 -13.30 14.82 17.48
N HIS A 302 -13.07 14.05 18.54
CA HIS A 302 -14.02 13.87 19.62
C HIS A 302 -14.31 15.21 20.31
N SER A 303 -13.27 15.99 20.59
CA SER A 303 -13.42 17.30 21.22
C SER A 303 -14.22 18.29 20.37
N LEU A 304 -14.06 18.24 19.04
CA LEU A 304 -14.90 19.01 18.12
C LEU A 304 -16.35 18.53 18.14
N GLN A 305 -16.57 17.21 18.09
CA GLN A 305 -17.92 16.63 18.11
C GLN A 305 -18.68 16.99 19.39
N GLU A 306 -18.03 16.90 20.55
CA GLU A 306 -18.60 17.32 21.83
C GLU A 306 -18.97 18.80 21.82
N LYS A 307 -18.07 19.66 21.31
CA LYS A 307 -18.33 21.10 21.27
C LYS A 307 -19.48 21.45 20.33
N MET A 308 -19.55 20.79 19.18
CA MET A 308 -20.64 20.94 18.24
C MET A 308 -21.97 20.45 18.83
N MET A 309 -21.96 19.36 19.60
CA MET A 309 -23.15 18.87 20.30
C MET A 309 -23.61 19.84 21.39
N GLU A 310 -22.69 20.41 22.17
CA GLU A 310 -23.00 21.42 23.19
C GLU A 310 -23.67 22.66 22.56
N ILE A 311 -23.16 23.13 21.43
CA ILE A 311 -23.73 24.28 20.69
C ILE A 311 -25.08 23.91 20.08
N GLY A 312 -25.20 22.73 19.46
CA GLY A 312 -26.47 22.25 18.90
C GLY A 312 -27.57 22.09 19.95
N VAL A 313 -27.25 21.55 21.13
CA VAL A 313 -28.19 21.40 22.25
C VAL A 313 -28.61 22.78 22.79
N ARG A 314 -27.71 23.76 22.89
CA ARG A 314 -28.05 25.14 23.29
C ARG A 314 -28.95 25.86 22.27
N ASN A 315 -28.83 25.52 20.99
CA ASN A 315 -29.60 26.14 19.91
C ASN A 315 -30.90 25.39 19.59
N GLY A 316 -31.31 24.41 20.41
CA GLY A 316 -32.54 23.63 20.19
C GLY A 316 -32.48 22.68 18.98
N TRP A 317 -31.29 22.37 18.45
CA TRP A 317 -31.13 21.44 17.35
C TRP A 317 -31.45 20.02 17.82
N LYS A 318 -32.64 19.52 17.51
CA LYS A 318 -33.02 18.11 17.75
C LYS A 318 -32.21 17.21 16.82
N TYR A 319 -31.03 16.80 17.29
CA TYR A 319 -30.11 15.89 16.61
C TYR A 319 -30.69 14.47 16.38
N ASP A 320 -31.79 14.14 17.08
CA ASP A 320 -32.38 12.80 17.12
C ASP A 320 -33.11 12.35 15.85
N SER A 321 -33.47 13.25 14.92
CA SER A 321 -34.26 12.83 13.75
C SER A 321 -33.43 12.26 12.58
N TYR A 322 -32.13 12.55 12.49
CA TYR A 322 -31.35 12.30 11.27
C TYR A 322 -30.37 11.12 11.34
N LYS A 323 -30.13 10.54 12.54
CA LYS A 323 -29.36 9.28 12.65
C LYS A 323 -30.14 8.05 12.16
N LYS A 324 -31.47 8.13 12.06
CA LYS A 324 -32.33 6.98 11.69
C LYS A 324 -32.59 6.81 10.20
N SER A 325 -32.21 7.77 9.34
CA SER A 325 -32.57 7.72 7.93
C SER A 325 -31.49 7.20 6.97
N PHE A 326 -30.23 7.02 7.39
CA PHE A 326 -29.17 6.59 6.48
C PHE A 326 -28.05 5.77 7.16
N LEU A 327 -28.42 4.63 7.74
CA LEU A 327 -27.51 3.49 7.90
C LEU A 327 -27.95 2.36 6.97
#